data_AF-A0AAD8Y4Y7-F1
#
_entry.id   AF-A0AAD8Y4Y7-F1
#
_cell.length_a   1.000
_cell.length_b   1.000
_cell.length_c   1.000
_cell.angle_alpha   90.00
_cell.angle_beta   90.00
_cell.angle_gamma   90.00
#
_symmetry.space_group_name_H-M   'P 1'
#
loop_
_entity.id
_entity.type
_entity.pdbx_description
1 polymer ?
#
loop_
_entity_poly.entity_id
_entity_poly.type
_entity_poly.pdbx_seq_one_letter_code
_entity_poly.pdbx_strand_id
1 'polypeptide(L)'
;MPSSKKMRGKARKEAKAKEKESGVDEDFALLLRRFQPGQNRRGCMHGFIHSEDISDDLNIHDILETAAEAICISEKNNDRVGGAFENARSATDEKFPSLYKDYAALQKLSQAFLCIATDMLLDRRAGGTAAATLTRFQIDFKAKTMFRGATILAFAEYLSQYVEVKLHCSKPFFYYHKVHELVCSDERRMVSYARKRIKCSCLDAKFLEVKSDKKMSICNNLDCIHEKVELKALMTCERCRKAHYCSEKCQAADFQGHKYDCVGWKKWKNSVRGRKKLQKKTASRPQDESPTTAKQLLLDRQSW
;
A
#
# COMPACT_ATOMS: atom_id res chain seq x y z
N MET A 1 16.81 41.87 31.90
CA MET A 1 17.51 40.83 31.11
C MET A 1 17.33 39.47 31.79
N PRO A 2 17.00 38.38 31.06
CA PRO A 2 16.88 37.06 31.67
C PRO A 2 18.24 36.61 32.24
N SER A 3 18.25 36.00 33.43
CA SER A 3 19.50 35.51 34.02
C SER A 3 20.11 34.40 33.17
N SER A 4 21.45 34.32 33.13
CA SER A 4 22.20 33.30 32.39
C SER A 4 21.73 31.86 32.69
N LYS A 5 21.33 31.59 33.94
CA LYS A 5 20.73 30.29 34.33
C LYS A 5 19.40 30.01 33.63
N LYS A 6 18.52 31.01 33.45
CA LYS A 6 17.22 30.86 32.77
C LYS A 6 17.40 30.60 31.27
N MET A 7 18.38 31.25 30.63
CA MET A 7 18.69 31.01 29.21
C MET A 7 19.27 29.60 28.98
N ARG A 8 20.22 29.15 29.81
CA ARG A 8 20.75 27.77 29.75
C ARG A 8 19.67 26.72 29.98
N GLY A 9 18.74 26.96 30.90
CA GLY A 9 17.62 26.06 31.14
C GLY A 9 16.66 25.93 29.95
N LYS A 10 16.36 27.05 29.26
CA LYS A 10 15.53 27.08 28.05
C LYS A 10 16.22 26.36 26.89
N ALA A 11 17.50 26.67 26.62
CA ALA A 11 18.29 26.00 25.59
C ALA A 11 18.40 24.49 25.81
N ARG A 12 18.58 24.03 27.06
CA ARG A 12 18.63 22.60 27.39
C ARG A 12 17.27 21.91 27.19
N LYS A 13 16.15 22.59 27.47
CA LYS A 13 14.81 22.06 27.20
C LYS A 13 14.52 21.99 25.70
N GLU A 14 14.90 23.01 24.93
CA GLU A 14 14.77 23.02 23.47
C GLU A 14 15.68 21.98 22.80
N ALA A 15 16.91 21.80 23.29
CA ALA A 15 17.81 20.74 22.82
C ALA A 15 17.25 19.35 23.13
N LYS A 16 16.73 19.12 24.35
CA LYS A 16 16.07 17.86 24.70
C LYS A 16 14.76 17.63 23.95
N ALA A 17 14.02 18.67 23.59
CA ALA A 17 12.84 18.55 22.74
C ALA A 17 13.25 18.14 21.32
N LYS A 18 14.27 18.79 20.76
CA LYS A 18 14.84 18.43 19.44
C LYS A 18 15.47 17.04 19.40
N GLU A 19 16.17 16.62 20.46
CA GLU A 19 16.77 15.29 20.58
C GLU A 19 15.70 14.20 20.75
N LYS A 20 14.58 14.52 21.43
CA LYS A 20 13.42 13.63 21.54
C LYS A 20 12.62 13.57 20.23
N GLU A 21 12.66 14.62 19.41
CA GLU A 21 12.07 14.66 18.06
C GLU A 21 12.92 13.91 17.04
N SER A 22 14.25 14.03 17.09
CA SER A 22 15.18 13.45 16.11
C SER A 22 15.48 11.96 16.29
N GLY A 23 14.85 11.29 17.26
CA GLY A 23 14.90 9.84 17.38
C GLY A 23 14.16 9.19 16.21
N VAL A 24 14.72 9.25 15.01
CA VAL A 24 14.40 8.28 13.96
C VAL A 24 14.60 6.93 14.62
N ASP A 25 13.53 6.15 14.67
CA ASP A 25 13.55 4.87 15.35
C ASP A 25 14.66 4.04 14.72
N GLU A 26 15.75 3.79 15.48
CA GLU A 26 16.96 3.17 14.93
C GLU A 26 16.64 1.85 14.23
N ASP A 27 15.63 1.12 14.69
CA ASP A 27 15.16 -0.11 14.05
C ASP A 27 14.67 0.14 12.63
N PHE A 28 14.00 1.27 12.40
CA PHE A 28 13.51 1.64 11.08
C PHE A 28 14.64 2.10 10.14
N ALA A 29 15.57 2.91 10.64
CA ALA A 29 16.76 3.27 9.88
C ALA A 29 17.61 2.03 9.55
N LEU A 30 17.73 1.08 10.49
CA LEU A 30 18.40 -0.21 10.27
C LEU A 30 17.68 -1.04 9.20
N LEU A 31 16.34 -1.01 9.16
CA LEU A 31 15.58 -1.64 8.08
C LEU A 31 15.91 -0.97 6.75
N LEU A 32 15.79 0.36 6.63
CA LEU A 32 16.15 1.11 5.42
C LEU A 32 17.58 0.81 4.94
N ARG A 33 18.55 0.75 5.85
CA ARG A 33 19.96 0.41 5.55
C ARG A 33 20.12 -0.98 4.93
N ARG A 34 19.28 -1.96 5.27
CA ARG A 34 19.33 -3.27 4.59
C ARG A 34 19.04 -3.13 3.10
N PHE A 35 18.30 -2.11 2.70
CA PHE A 35 17.90 -1.86 1.31
C PHE A 35 18.93 -1.00 0.55
N GLN A 36 20.09 -0.72 1.15
CA GLN A 36 21.20 -0.09 0.44
C GLN A 36 21.82 -1.06 -0.58
N PRO A 37 22.17 -0.59 -1.79
CA PRO A 37 22.91 -1.37 -2.78
C PRO A 37 24.21 -1.94 -2.19
N GLY A 38 24.60 -3.15 -2.62
CA GLY A 38 25.89 -3.76 -2.27
C GLY A 38 25.92 -4.57 -0.96
N GLN A 39 24.84 -4.64 -0.19
CA GLN A 39 24.78 -5.56 0.95
C GLN A 39 24.60 -7.01 0.47
N ASN A 40 25.54 -7.88 0.84
CA ASN A 40 25.54 -9.30 0.49
C ASN A 40 24.41 -10.04 1.23
N ARG A 41 23.21 -10.04 0.66
CA ARG A 41 22.04 -10.71 1.23
C ARG A 41 22.07 -12.20 0.88
N ARG A 42 22.39 -13.04 1.87
CA ARG A 42 22.15 -14.50 1.78
C ARG A 42 20.65 -14.76 2.03
N GLY A 43 19.84 -14.90 0.98
CA GLY A 43 18.42 -15.25 1.14
C GLY A 43 17.55 -14.94 -0.07
N CYS A 44 16.27 -15.29 0.03
CA CYS A 44 15.28 -14.91 -0.97
C CYS A 44 15.07 -13.39 -0.94
N MET A 45 15.07 -12.76 -2.12
CA MET A 45 14.90 -11.31 -2.28
C MET A 45 13.42 -10.89 -2.35
N HIS A 46 12.47 -11.76 -2.03
CA HIS A 46 11.03 -11.45 -1.93
C HIS A 46 10.46 -10.47 -2.98
N GLY A 47 10.83 -10.63 -4.26
CA GLY A 47 10.34 -9.79 -5.36
C GLY A 47 11.03 -8.43 -5.51
N PHE A 48 12.17 -8.21 -4.85
CA PHE A 48 13.07 -7.12 -5.19
C PHE A 48 13.56 -7.31 -6.63
N ILE A 49 13.47 -6.23 -7.39
CA ILE A 49 14.13 -6.11 -8.68
C ILE A 49 15.62 -5.95 -8.37
N HIS A 50 16.48 -6.65 -9.10
CA HIS A 50 17.92 -6.55 -8.91
C HIS A 50 18.36 -5.09 -9.06
N SER A 51 19.29 -4.64 -8.22
CA SER A 51 19.76 -3.23 -8.21
C SER A 51 20.28 -2.78 -9.57
N GLU A 52 20.75 -3.74 -10.38
CA GLU A 52 21.22 -3.53 -11.75
C GLU A 52 20.13 -2.99 -12.70
N ASP A 53 18.84 -3.18 -12.38
CA ASP A 53 17.72 -2.64 -13.17
C ASP A 53 17.20 -1.28 -12.65
N ILE A 54 17.73 -0.81 -11.52
CA ILE A 54 17.39 0.50 -10.97
C ILE A 54 18.38 1.50 -11.56
N SER A 55 18.02 2.07 -12.71
CA SER A 55 18.73 3.24 -13.28
C SER A 55 19.07 4.25 -12.18
N ASP A 56 20.31 4.76 -12.22
CA ASP A 56 20.86 5.76 -11.28
C ASP A 56 20.04 7.07 -11.22
N ASP A 57 19.09 7.28 -12.13
CA ASP A 57 18.38 8.55 -12.32
C ASP A 57 17.51 8.98 -11.13
N LEU A 58 17.11 8.05 -10.25
CA LEU A 58 16.31 8.38 -9.08
C LEU A 58 16.95 7.73 -7.86
N ASN A 59 17.43 8.56 -6.94
CA ASN A 59 17.88 8.11 -5.63
C ASN A 59 16.68 7.60 -4.81
N ILE A 60 16.25 6.39 -5.14
CA ILE A 60 15.07 5.72 -4.57
C ILE A 60 15.23 5.54 -3.07
N HIS A 61 16.48 5.40 -2.60
CA HIS A 61 16.79 5.30 -1.18
C HIS A 61 16.41 6.58 -0.45
N ASP A 62 16.82 7.75 -0.95
CA ASP A 62 16.47 9.03 -0.32
C ASP A 62 14.95 9.28 -0.35
N ILE A 63 14.26 8.85 -1.41
CA ILE A 63 12.80 8.94 -1.52
C ILE A 63 12.13 8.05 -0.45
N LEU A 64 12.58 6.80 -0.32
CA LEU A 64 12.08 5.85 0.67
C LEU A 64 12.29 6.38 2.10
N GLU A 65 13.49 6.88 2.39
CA GLU A 65 13.85 7.47 3.68
C GLU A 65 12.95 8.67 4.00
N THR A 66 12.82 9.60 3.07
CA THR A 66 11.98 10.81 3.25
C THR A 66 10.52 10.45 3.51
N ALA A 67 9.92 9.56 2.72
CA ALA A 67 8.54 9.14 2.94
C ALA A 67 8.37 8.40 4.26
N ALA A 68 9.30 7.52 4.63
CA ALA A 68 9.15 6.71 5.82
C ALA A 68 9.38 7.51 7.12
N GLU A 69 10.31 8.47 7.11
CA GLU A 69 10.47 9.43 8.20
C GLU A 69 9.17 10.21 8.43
N ALA A 70 8.55 10.72 7.36
CA ALA A 70 7.28 11.44 7.45
C ALA A 70 6.13 10.57 7.99
N ILE A 71 6.07 9.28 7.62
CA ILE A 71 5.13 8.31 8.20
C ILE A 71 5.40 8.15 9.71
N CYS A 72 6.66 7.92 10.10
CA CYS A 72 7.04 7.73 11.51
C CYS A 72 6.75 8.98 12.36
N ILE A 73 6.97 10.18 11.85
CA ILE A 73 6.62 11.43 12.53
C ILE A 73 5.10 11.52 12.73
N SER A 74 4.33 11.21 11.69
CA SER A 74 2.87 11.24 11.76
C SER A 74 2.31 10.20 12.74
N GLU A 75 2.91 9.00 12.81
CA GLU A 75 2.57 7.98 13.81
C GLU A 75 2.82 8.48 15.24
N LYS A 76 3.94 9.17 15.50
CA LYS A 76 4.24 9.75 16.83
C LYS A 76 3.25 10.84 17.23
N ASN A 77 2.69 11.55 16.25
CA ASN A 77 1.69 12.59 16.45
C ASN A 77 0.26 12.03 16.59
N ASN A 78 0.08 10.72 16.50
CA ASN A 78 -1.24 10.05 16.44
C ASN A 78 -2.12 10.55 15.29
N ASP A 79 -1.49 10.93 14.16
CA ASP A 79 -2.24 11.31 12.98
C ASP A 79 -3.05 10.12 12.45
N ARG A 80 -4.23 10.40 11.90
CA ARG A 80 -4.98 9.38 11.17
C ARG A 80 -4.12 8.88 10.01
N VAL A 81 -4.24 7.59 9.66
CA VAL A 81 -3.51 6.95 8.54
C VAL A 81 -3.54 7.79 7.25
N GLY A 82 -4.69 8.39 6.92
CA GLY A 82 -4.80 9.27 5.76
C GLY A 82 -3.92 10.52 5.85
N GLY A 83 -3.84 11.15 7.02
CA GLY A 83 -2.93 12.28 7.28
C GLY A 83 -1.46 11.87 7.17
N ALA A 84 -1.09 10.72 7.73
CA ALA A 84 0.28 10.21 7.62
C ALA A 84 0.72 10.00 6.17
N PHE A 85 -0.16 9.51 5.31
CA PHE A 85 0.16 9.29 3.89
C PHE A 85 0.19 10.59 3.08
N GLU A 86 -0.66 11.56 3.39
CA GLU A 86 -0.58 12.89 2.76
C GLU A 86 0.66 13.65 3.22
N ASN A 87 1.09 13.51 4.48
CA ASN A 87 2.35 14.07 4.97
C ASN A 87 3.56 13.43 4.26
N ALA A 88 3.58 12.09 4.15
CA ALA A 88 4.63 11.38 3.41
C ALA A 88 4.66 11.75 1.93
N ARG A 89 3.49 11.90 1.31
CA ARG A 89 3.36 12.41 -0.05
C ARG A 89 3.94 13.81 -0.18
N SER A 90 3.53 14.72 0.70
CA SER A 90 3.93 16.13 0.63
C SER A 90 5.44 16.29 0.85
N ALA A 91 6.01 15.59 1.83
CA ALA A 91 7.45 15.60 2.09
C ALA A 91 8.27 15.07 0.91
N THR A 92 7.79 14.00 0.24
CA THR A 92 8.46 13.48 -0.96
C THR A 92 8.26 14.35 -2.19
N ASP A 93 7.10 14.99 -2.36
CA ASP A 93 6.83 15.91 -3.48
C ASP A 93 7.66 17.19 -3.36
N GLU A 94 7.81 17.74 -2.15
CA GLU A 94 8.64 18.90 -1.87
C GLU A 94 10.12 18.64 -2.20
N LYS A 95 10.64 17.48 -1.78
CA LYS A 95 12.04 17.11 -2.00
C LYS A 95 12.32 16.57 -3.41
N PHE A 96 11.32 15.96 -4.05
CA PHE A 96 11.42 15.34 -5.37
C PHE A 96 10.24 15.74 -6.30
N PRO A 97 10.19 16.98 -6.81
CA PRO A 97 9.01 17.55 -7.48
C PRO A 97 8.56 16.87 -8.79
N SER A 98 9.39 16.01 -9.37
CA SER A 98 9.06 15.22 -10.57
C SER A 98 8.46 13.85 -10.22
N LEU A 99 8.63 13.36 -8.99
CA LEU A 99 8.27 12.00 -8.60
C LEU A 99 6.80 11.70 -8.89
N TYR A 100 5.88 12.59 -8.47
CA TYR A 100 4.44 12.37 -8.64
C TYR A 100 3.91 12.63 -10.06
N LYS A 101 4.81 12.93 -11.01
CA LYS A 101 4.52 13.03 -12.45
C LYS A 101 5.11 11.85 -13.23
N ASP A 102 6.00 11.09 -12.60
CA ASP A 102 6.66 9.93 -13.19
C ASP A 102 5.99 8.63 -12.72
N TYR A 103 5.25 8.01 -13.64
CA TYR A 103 4.59 6.73 -13.42
C TYR A 103 5.58 5.59 -13.08
N ALA A 104 6.69 5.49 -13.82
CA ALA A 104 7.64 4.41 -13.64
C ALA A 104 8.34 4.55 -12.27
N ALA A 105 8.69 5.77 -11.88
CA ALA A 105 9.24 6.08 -10.56
C ALA A 105 8.29 5.68 -9.43
N LEU A 106 7.01 6.09 -9.50
CA LEU A 106 6.02 5.75 -8.47
C LEU A 106 5.73 4.26 -8.40
N GLN A 107 5.73 3.56 -9.53
CA GLN A 107 5.56 2.10 -9.53
C GLN A 107 6.76 1.41 -8.88
N LYS A 108 7.99 1.84 -9.18
CA LYS A 108 9.21 1.35 -8.53
C LYS A 108 9.18 1.61 -7.02
N LEU A 109 8.79 2.82 -6.61
CA LEU A 109 8.65 3.19 -5.18
C LEU A 109 7.60 2.35 -4.46
N SER A 110 6.43 2.17 -5.08
CA SER A 110 5.36 1.32 -4.56
C SER A 110 5.83 -0.13 -4.41
N GLN A 111 6.59 -0.65 -5.37
CA GLN A 111 7.14 -2.01 -5.31
C GLN A 111 8.22 -2.11 -4.21
N ALA A 112 9.07 -1.10 -4.05
CA ALA A 112 10.08 -1.07 -3.00
C ALA A 112 9.44 -1.13 -1.60
N PHE A 113 8.45 -0.28 -1.32
CA PHE A 113 7.70 -0.35 -0.06
C PHE A 113 7.00 -1.69 0.15
N LEU A 114 6.42 -2.28 -0.90
CA LEU A 114 5.81 -3.61 -0.83
C LEU A 114 6.84 -4.68 -0.42
N CYS A 115 8.04 -4.64 -0.97
CA CYS A 115 9.11 -5.58 -0.62
C CYS A 115 9.64 -5.33 0.80
N ILE A 116 9.81 -4.07 1.23
CA ILE A 116 10.18 -3.71 2.61
C ILE A 116 9.17 -4.27 3.60
N ALA A 117 7.88 -4.02 3.38
CA ALA A 117 6.81 -4.56 4.23
C ALA A 117 6.80 -6.10 4.23
N THR A 118 7.09 -6.72 3.08
CA THR A 118 7.18 -8.18 2.98
C THR A 118 8.33 -8.76 3.79
N ASP A 119 9.51 -8.13 3.76
CA ASP A 119 10.63 -8.51 4.61
C ASP A 119 10.25 -8.44 6.10
N MET A 120 9.51 -7.40 6.51
CA MET A 120 9.03 -7.26 7.89
C MET A 120 8.00 -8.34 8.27
N LEU A 121 7.12 -8.72 7.35
CA LEU A 121 6.14 -9.80 7.54
C LEU A 121 6.81 -11.19 7.64
N LEU A 122 7.93 -11.37 6.93
CA LEU A 122 8.65 -12.62 6.86
C LEU A 122 9.79 -12.72 7.88
N ASP A 123 10.06 -11.67 8.69
CA ASP A 123 11.26 -11.62 9.53
C ASP A 123 11.32 -12.82 10.48
N ARG A 124 12.18 -13.77 10.10
CA ARG A 124 12.38 -15.06 10.78
C ARG A 124 13.17 -14.93 12.08
N ARG A 125 13.70 -13.74 12.41
CA ARG A 125 14.43 -13.54 13.69
C ARG A 125 13.54 -13.77 14.91
N ALA A 126 12.22 -13.59 14.79
CA ALA A 126 11.28 -13.96 15.83
C ALA A 126 11.06 -15.48 15.97
N GLY A 127 11.55 -16.28 15.02
CA GLY A 127 11.36 -17.72 14.91
C GLY A 127 12.63 -18.54 15.13
N GLY A 128 13.61 -18.01 15.88
CA GLY A 128 14.69 -18.83 16.42
C GLY A 128 14.08 -20.00 17.20
N THR A 129 14.34 -21.20 16.71
CA THR A 129 13.79 -22.48 17.17
C THR A 129 14.15 -22.76 18.63
N ALA A 130 13.30 -22.32 19.55
CA ALA A 130 13.05 -22.98 20.82
C ALA A 130 11.77 -22.39 21.39
N ALA A 131 10.96 -23.22 22.04
CA ALA A 131 9.82 -22.85 22.85
C ALA A 131 10.23 -22.04 24.11
N ALA A 132 11.07 -21.03 23.93
CA ALA A 132 11.45 -20.07 24.95
C ALA A 132 10.32 -19.06 25.03
N THR A 133 9.67 -19.02 26.19
CA THR A 133 8.72 -17.99 26.63
C THR A 133 9.11 -16.64 26.05
N LEU A 134 8.36 -16.16 25.05
CA LEU A 134 8.57 -14.82 24.51
C LEU A 134 8.45 -13.85 25.68
N THR A 135 9.52 -13.12 25.96
CA THR A 135 9.47 -12.08 26.99
C THR A 135 8.46 -11.02 26.54
N ARG A 136 7.81 -10.32 27.49
CA ARG A 136 6.86 -9.23 27.19
C ARG A 136 7.44 -8.23 26.17
N PHE A 137 8.74 -7.97 26.25
CA PHE A 137 9.48 -7.14 25.31
C PHE A 137 9.42 -7.65 23.86
N GLN A 138 9.52 -8.96 23.63
CA GLN A 138 9.45 -9.55 22.28
C GLN A 138 8.04 -9.51 21.70
N ILE A 139 7.00 -9.61 22.53
CA ILE A 139 5.60 -9.48 22.11
C ILE A 139 5.34 -8.04 21.64
N ASP A 140 5.73 -7.04 22.43
CA ASP A 140 5.56 -5.64 22.09
C ASP A 140 6.35 -5.27 20.83
N PHE A 141 7.58 -5.79 20.71
CA PHE A 141 8.41 -5.60 19.51
C PHE A 141 7.78 -6.21 18.25
N LYS A 142 7.24 -7.44 18.34
CA LYS A 142 6.55 -8.09 17.21
C LYS A 142 5.31 -7.31 16.82
N ALA A 143 4.49 -6.89 17.78
CA ALA A 143 3.30 -6.09 17.51
C ALA A 143 3.64 -4.76 16.81
N LYS A 144 4.68 -4.06 17.29
CA LYS A 144 5.16 -2.81 16.70
C LYS A 144 5.71 -3.01 15.28
N THR A 145 6.48 -4.08 15.07
CA THR A 145 7.03 -4.44 13.75
C THR A 145 5.92 -4.77 12.76
N MET A 146 4.93 -5.56 13.20
CA MET A 146 3.76 -5.91 12.39
C MET A 146 2.93 -4.69 12.03
N PHE A 147 2.67 -3.81 12.98
CA PHE A 147 1.95 -2.56 12.73
C PHE A 147 2.67 -1.68 11.71
N ARG A 148 3.99 -1.49 11.84
CA ARG A 148 4.79 -0.76 10.85
C ARG A 148 4.78 -1.40 9.48
N GLY A 149 4.94 -2.73 9.43
CA GLY A 149 4.82 -3.48 8.18
C GLY A 149 3.46 -3.25 7.52
N ALA A 150 2.38 -3.19 8.31
CA ALA A 150 1.04 -2.87 7.84
C ALA A 150 0.95 -1.43 7.30
N THR A 151 1.50 -0.44 8.00
CA THR A 151 1.53 0.96 7.56
C THR A 151 2.29 1.12 6.24
N ILE A 152 3.47 0.53 6.12
CA ILE A 152 4.28 0.57 4.90
C ILE A 152 3.55 -0.12 3.73
N LEU A 153 2.95 -1.28 3.99
CA LEU A 153 2.18 -2.03 2.99
C LEU A 153 0.97 -1.23 2.49
N ALA A 154 0.30 -0.51 3.40
CA ALA A 154 -0.80 0.37 3.08
C ALA A 154 -0.34 1.59 2.28
N PHE A 155 0.83 2.16 2.58
CA PHE A 155 1.41 3.25 1.79
C PHE A 155 1.80 2.78 0.38
N ALA A 156 2.33 1.57 0.23
CA ALA A 156 2.54 0.96 -1.08
C ALA A 156 1.24 0.86 -1.89
N GLU A 157 0.14 0.41 -1.26
CA GLU A 157 -1.18 0.40 -1.92
C GLU A 157 -1.68 1.82 -2.24
N TYR A 158 -1.43 2.81 -1.38
CA TYR A 158 -1.77 4.21 -1.63
C TYR A 158 -1.06 4.73 -2.89
N LEU A 159 0.26 4.52 -3.03
CA LEU A 159 1.03 4.93 -4.20
C LEU A 159 0.53 4.22 -5.47
N SER A 160 0.27 2.92 -5.40
CA SER A 160 -0.35 2.16 -6.49
C SER A 160 -1.69 2.76 -6.93
N GLN A 161 -2.55 3.14 -5.98
CA GLN A 161 -3.82 3.79 -6.29
C GLN A 161 -3.63 5.22 -6.81
N TYR A 162 -2.61 5.95 -6.35
CA TYR A 162 -2.29 7.29 -6.83
C TYR A 162 -2.02 7.26 -8.34
N VAL A 163 -1.19 6.33 -8.79
CA VAL A 163 -0.96 6.10 -10.22
C VAL A 163 -2.28 5.87 -10.97
N GLU A 164 -3.11 4.94 -10.48
CA GLU A 164 -4.35 4.56 -11.15
C GLU A 164 -5.37 5.70 -11.23
N VAL A 165 -5.43 6.57 -10.21
CA VAL A 165 -6.42 7.65 -10.07
C VAL A 165 -5.92 8.95 -10.67
N LYS A 166 -4.69 9.36 -10.38
CA LYS A 166 -4.15 10.69 -10.71
C LYS A 166 -3.36 10.72 -12.01
N LEU A 167 -2.64 9.65 -12.34
CA LEU A 167 -1.83 9.61 -13.56
C LEU A 167 -2.58 8.95 -14.72
N HIS A 168 -3.18 7.78 -14.48
CA HIS A 168 -3.86 7.03 -15.54
C HIS A 168 -5.34 7.38 -15.68
N CYS A 169 -5.94 8.05 -14.69
CA CYS A 169 -7.38 8.31 -14.63
C CYS A 169 -8.22 7.03 -14.87
N SER A 170 -7.66 5.88 -14.53
CA SER A 170 -8.24 4.55 -14.78
C SER A 170 -9.28 4.18 -13.73
N LYS A 171 -9.19 4.79 -12.55
CA LYS A 171 -10.13 4.68 -11.43
C LYS A 171 -10.63 6.08 -11.05
N PRO A 172 -11.89 6.19 -10.57
CA PRO A 172 -12.50 7.49 -10.32
C PRO A 172 -12.04 8.10 -8.99
N PHE A 173 -11.72 7.25 -8.00
CA PHE A 173 -11.40 7.64 -6.64
C PHE A 173 -10.37 6.68 -6.05
N PHE A 174 -9.68 7.13 -5.02
CA PHE A 174 -8.91 6.26 -4.13
C PHE A 174 -9.87 5.29 -3.42
N TYR A 175 -9.42 4.06 -3.23
CA TYR A 175 -10.08 3.08 -2.40
C TYR A 175 -9.47 3.10 -1.00
N TYR A 176 -9.71 4.19 -0.26
CA TYR A 176 -9.16 4.41 1.09
C TYR A 176 -9.52 3.28 2.07
N HIS A 177 -10.68 2.64 1.94
CA HIS A 177 -11.01 1.51 2.80
C HIS A 177 -10.02 0.35 2.64
N LYS A 178 -9.53 0.07 1.42
CA LYS A 178 -8.53 -0.99 1.20
C LYS A 178 -7.18 -0.63 1.81
N VAL A 179 -6.81 0.65 1.75
CA VAL A 179 -5.60 1.20 2.35
C VAL A 179 -5.69 1.09 3.89
N HIS A 180 -6.79 1.57 4.47
CA HIS A 180 -7.03 1.52 5.91
C HIS A 180 -7.15 0.07 6.44
N GLU A 181 -7.77 -0.80 5.65
CA GLU A 181 -7.91 -2.20 6.00
C GLU A 181 -6.56 -2.89 6.10
N LEU A 182 -5.56 -2.50 5.29
CA LEU A 182 -4.20 -3.03 5.43
C LEU A 182 -3.57 -2.62 6.75
N VAL A 183 -3.68 -1.35 7.17
CA VAL A 183 -3.13 -0.89 8.46
C VAL A 183 -3.75 -1.61 9.66
N CYS A 184 -5.06 -1.85 9.61
CA CYS A 184 -5.77 -2.54 10.69
C CYS A 184 -5.81 -4.07 10.54
N SER A 185 -5.20 -4.63 9.49
CA SER A 185 -5.36 -6.04 9.16
C SER A 185 -4.62 -6.98 10.10
N ASP A 186 -5.11 -8.22 10.18
CA ASP A 186 -4.37 -9.34 10.73
C ASP A 186 -3.24 -9.79 9.77
N GLU A 187 -2.32 -10.59 10.32
CA GLU A 187 -1.18 -11.16 9.61
C GLU A 187 -1.61 -11.94 8.36
N ARG A 188 -2.69 -12.75 8.44
CA ARG A 188 -3.19 -13.55 7.33
C ARG A 188 -3.56 -12.68 6.12
N ARG A 189 -4.19 -11.53 6.36
CA ARG A 189 -4.59 -10.62 5.28
C ARG A 189 -3.39 -9.90 4.68
N MET A 190 -2.43 -9.44 5.47
CA MET A 190 -1.20 -8.83 4.96
C MET A 190 -0.40 -9.82 4.09
N VAL A 191 -0.20 -11.04 4.58
CA VAL A 191 0.48 -12.12 3.85
C VAL A 191 -0.27 -12.47 2.57
N SER A 192 -1.61 -12.58 2.63
CA SER A 192 -2.43 -12.82 1.43
C SER A 192 -2.33 -11.69 0.41
N TYR A 193 -2.21 -10.45 0.87
CA TYR A 193 -2.05 -9.29 0.01
C TYR A 193 -0.67 -9.28 -0.67
N ALA A 194 0.40 -9.49 0.09
CA ALA A 194 1.77 -9.53 -0.42
C ALA A 194 1.97 -10.68 -1.42
N ARG A 195 1.50 -11.89 -1.07
CA ARG A 195 1.57 -13.10 -1.91
C ARG A 195 0.94 -12.93 -3.29
N LYS A 196 -0.12 -12.12 -3.41
CA LYS A 196 -0.78 -11.86 -4.70
C LYS A 196 0.04 -10.97 -5.64
N ARG A 197 1.04 -10.26 -5.12
CA ARG A 197 1.84 -9.29 -5.86
C ARG A 197 3.28 -9.74 -6.02
N ILE A 198 3.82 -10.40 -5.00
CA ILE A 198 5.16 -10.99 -5.01
C ILE A 198 5.02 -12.49 -5.14
N LYS A 199 5.51 -13.04 -6.26
CA LYS A 199 5.64 -14.48 -6.44
C LYS A 199 6.88 -14.97 -5.67
N CYS A 200 6.66 -15.53 -4.48
CA CYS A 200 7.74 -16.02 -3.64
C CYS A 200 7.28 -17.20 -2.78
N SER A 201 8.07 -18.28 -2.76
CA SER A 201 7.80 -19.47 -1.95
C SER A 201 7.81 -19.19 -0.45
N CYS A 202 8.56 -18.18 0.02
CA CYS A 202 8.54 -17.76 1.42
C CYS A 202 7.15 -17.21 1.82
N LEU A 203 6.47 -16.48 0.93
CA LEU A 203 5.10 -16.01 1.15
C LEU A 203 4.08 -17.14 1.07
N ASP A 204 4.31 -18.16 0.23
CA ASP A 204 3.48 -19.36 0.21
C ASP A 204 3.58 -20.13 1.54
N ALA A 205 4.80 -20.37 2.03
CA ALA A 205 5.04 -21.01 3.32
C ALA A 205 4.41 -20.21 4.47
N LYS A 206 4.65 -18.89 4.51
CA LYS A 206 4.07 -18.01 5.51
C LYS A 206 2.55 -18.00 5.46
N PHE A 207 1.96 -18.02 4.26
CA PHE A 207 0.51 -18.10 4.10
C PHE A 207 -0.05 -19.42 4.64
N LEU A 208 0.67 -20.55 4.47
CA LEU A 208 0.24 -21.84 5.01
C LEU A 208 0.21 -21.84 6.54
N GLU A 209 1.13 -21.14 7.20
CA GLU A 209 1.16 -20.95 8.66
C GLU A 209 -0.09 -20.23 9.15
N VAL A 210 -0.46 -19.12 8.50
CA VAL A 210 -1.55 -18.23 8.94
C VAL A 210 -2.89 -18.50 8.25
N LYS A 211 -3.00 -19.57 7.44
CA LYS A 211 -4.21 -19.83 6.63
C LYS A 211 -5.44 -20.15 7.48
N SER A 212 -5.25 -20.73 8.67
CA SER A 212 -6.32 -21.11 9.60
C SER A 212 -6.89 -19.91 10.36
N ASP A 213 -6.10 -18.84 10.49
CA ASP A 213 -6.48 -17.67 11.28
C ASP A 213 -7.73 -17.01 10.71
N LYS A 214 -8.63 -16.56 11.58
CA LYS A 214 -9.84 -15.85 11.13
C LYS A 214 -9.44 -14.57 10.41
N LYS A 215 -10.06 -14.30 9.25
CA LYS A 215 -9.89 -13.02 8.57
C LYS A 215 -10.62 -11.97 9.37
N MET A 216 -9.90 -10.99 9.86
CA MET A 216 -10.42 -9.84 10.59
C MET A 216 -10.50 -8.63 9.65
N SER A 217 -11.42 -7.74 9.96
CA SER A 217 -11.52 -6.41 9.35
C SER A 217 -12.19 -5.48 10.34
N ILE A 218 -12.41 -4.24 9.95
CA ILE A 218 -12.99 -3.20 10.81
C ILE A 218 -14.29 -2.69 10.20
N CYS A 219 -15.14 -2.10 11.03
CA CYS A 219 -16.30 -1.35 10.54
C CYS A 219 -15.82 -0.06 9.85
N ASN A 220 -16.44 0.30 8.74
CA ASN A 220 -16.11 1.55 8.04
C ASN A 220 -16.69 2.80 8.68
N ASN A 221 -17.67 2.66 9.58
CA ASN A 221 -18.10 3.77 10.41
C ASN A 221 -16.99 4.11 11.43
N LEU A 222 -16.38 5.29 11.29
CA LEU A 222 -15.28 5.75 12.14
C LEU A 222 -15.69 5.92 13.61
N ASP A 223 -16.99 6.09 13.88
CA ASP A 223 -17.54 6.21 15.24
C ASP A 223 -17.96 4.84 15.84
N CYS A 224 -17.61 3.74 15.16
CA CYS A 224 -17.91 2.40 15.65
C CYS A 224 -16.96 2.00 16.79
N ILE A 225 -17.51 1.50 17.89
CA ILE A 225 -16.75 1.01 19.04
C ILE A 225 -16.03 -0.33 18.80
N HIS A 226 -16.40 -1.06 17.74
CA HIS A 226 -15.80 -2.37 17.45
C HIS A 226 -14.47 -2.20 16.72
N GLU A 227 -13.38 -2.48 17.40
CA GLU A 227 -12.03 -2.34 16.84
C GLU A 227 -11.76 -3.34 15.71
N LYS A 228 -12.04 -4.63 15.93
CA LYS A 228 -11.81 -5.71 14.94
C LYS A 228 -12.91 -6.77 15.02
N VAL A 229 -13.48 -7.10 13.87
CA VAL A 229 -14.56 -8.10 13.74
C VAL A 229 -14.16 -9.10 12.65
N GLU A 230 -14.58 -10.36 12.80
CA GLU A 230 -14.41 -11.35 11.73
C GLU A 230 -15.05 -10.83 10.43
N LEU A 231 -14.31 -10.83 9.32
CA LEU A 231 -14.75 -10.28 8.04
C LEU A 231 -16.08 -10.89 7.56
N LYS A 232 -16.33 -12.16 7.85
CA LYS A 232 -17.57 -12.87 7.49
C LYS A 232 -18.79 -12.40 8.29
N ALA A 233 -18.59 -11.78 9.45
CA ALA A 233 -19.64 -11.23 10.28
C ALA A 233 -19.97 -9.76 9.92
N LEU A 234 -19.15 -9.14 9.07
CA LEU A 234 -19.41 -7.80 8.56
C LEU A 234 -20.34 -7.85 7.35
N MET A 235 -21.35 -7.00 7.38
CA MET A 235 -22.18 -6.69 6.23
C MET A 235 -21.34 -5.95 5.19
N THR A 236 -21.66 -6.13 3.92
CA THR A 236 -21.00 -5.41 2.83
C THR A 236 -21.98 -4.45 2.19
N CYS A 237 -21.57 -3.21 1.92
CA CYS A 237 -22.42 -2.23 1.23
C CYS A 237 -22.93 -2.82 -0.09
N GLU A 238 -24.23 -3.05 -0.20
CA GLU A 238 -24.83 -3.76 -1.35
C GLU A 238 -24.61 -3.03 -2.68
N ARG A 239 -24.52 -1.70 -2.62
CA ARG A 239 -24.37 -0.81 -3.79
C ARG A 239 -22.97 -0.91 -4.40
N CYS A 240 -21.92 -0.65 -3.63
CA CYS A 240 -20.55 -0.59 -4.13
C CYS A 240 -19.77 -1.90 -3.91
N ARG A 241 -20.11 -2.65 -2.86
CA ARG A 241 -19.39 -3.83 -2.33
C ARG A 241 -17.94 -3.55 -1.96
N LYS A 242 -17.69 -2.35 -1.44
CA LYS A 242 -16.35 -1.84 -1.10
C LYS A 242 -16.18 -1.47 0.37
N ALA A 243 -17.26 -1.15 1.06
CA ALA A 243 -17.28 -0.87 2.49
C ALA A 243 -17.93 -2.03 3.26
N HIS A 244 -17.45 -2.25 4.47
CA HIS A 244 -17.86 -3.27 5.42
C HIS A 244 -18.38 -2.61 6.70
N TYR A 245 -19.49 -3.12 7.23
CA TYR A 245 -20.15 -2.55 8.41
C TYR A 245 -20.57 -3.67 9.36
N CYS A 246 -20.47 -3.44 10.67
CA CYS A 246 -20.93 -4.42 11.65
C CYS A 246 -22.46 -4.42 11.82
N SER A 247 -23.16 -3.39 11.32
CA SER A 247 -24.62 -3.27 11.39
C SER A 247 -25.16 -2.25 10.37
N GLU A 248 -26.46 -2.33 10.08
CA GLU A 248 -27.17 -1.33 9.26
C GLU A 248 -27.10 0.06 9.88
N LYS A 249 -27.14 0.18 11.22
CA LYS A 249 -26.97 1.44 11.93
C LYS A 249 -25.61 2.09 11.62
N CYS A 250 -24.52 1.31 11.60
CA CYS A 250 -23.20 1.84 11.24
C CYS A 250 -23.14 2.23 9.76
N GLN A 251 -23.76 1.45 8.87
CA GLN A 251 -23.83 1.79 7.45
C GLN A 251 -24.60 3.10 7.23
N ALA A 252 -25.72 3.30 7.93
CA ALA A 252 -26.53 4.52 7.84
C ALA A 252 -25.77 5.74 8.37
N ALA A 253 -25.06 5.59 9.50
CA ALA A 253 -24.23 6.66 10.08
C ALA A 253 -23.10 7.10 9.14
N ASP A 254 -22.36 6.15 8.55
CA ASP A 254 -21.28 6.43 7.60
C ASP A 254 -21.80 6.89 6.22
N PHE A 255 -23.10 6.72 5.92
CA PHE A 255 -23.63 6.89 4.57
C PHE A 255 -23.35 8.28 4.00
N GLN A 256 -23.38 9.35 4.80
CA GLN A 256 -23.11 10.70 4.30
C GLN A 256 -21.68 10.85 3.75
N GLY A 257 -20.68 10.31 4.45
CA GLY A 257 -19.29 10.28 3.97
C GLY A 257 -19.11 9.30 2.82
N HIS A 258 -19.71 8.11 2.93
CA HIS A 258 -19.60 7.05 1.92
C HIS A 258 -20.33 7.36 0.60
N LYS A 259 -21.38 8.20 0.61
CA LYS A 259 -22.31 8.40 -0.51
C LYS A 259 -21.60 8.75 -1.82
N TYR A 260 -20.65 9.68 -1.77
CA TYR A 260 -19.92 10.15 -2.96
C TYR A 260 -19.10 9.04 -3.60
N ASP A 261 -18.28 8.35 -2.81
CA ASP A 261 -17.48 7.21 -3.26
C ASP A 261 -18.36 6.06 -3.73
N CYS A 262 -19.46 5.77 -3.02
CA CYS A 262 -20.40 4.70 -3.33
C CYS A 262 -20.98 4.84 -4.74
N VAL A 263 -21.49 6.04 -5.06
CA VAL A 263 -22.07 6.35 -6.37
C VAL A 263 -21.00 6.33 -7.45
N GLY A 264 -19.83 6.92 -7.15
CA GLY A 264 -18.66 6.92 -8.03
C GLY A 264 -18.24 5.53 -8.48
N TRP A 265 -18.01 4.64 -7.52
CA TRP A 265 -17.63 3.25 -7.76
C TRP A 265 -18.69 2.47 -8.53
N LYS A 266 -19.97 2.68 -8.23
CA LYS A 266 -21.09 2.03 -8.95
C LYS A 266 -21.10 2.45 -10.43
N LYS A 267 -21.01 3.76 -10.71
CA LYS A 267 -20.97 4.29 -12.08
C LYS A 267 -19.77 3.75 -12.86
N TRP A 268 -18.58 3.80 -12.27
CA TRP A 268 -17.36 3.30 -12.91
C TRP A 268 -17.44 1.80 -13.22
N LYS A 269 -17.92 0.98 -12.27
CA LYS A 269 -18.07 -0.47 -12.47
C LYS A 269 -19.02 -0.80 -13.64
N ASN A 270 -20.10 -0.03 -13.78
CA ASN A 270 -21.03 -0.18 -14.90
C ASN A 270 -20.37 0.20 -16.24
N SER A 271 -19.60 1.29 -16.29
CA SER A 271 -18.83 1.70 -17.47
C SER A 271 -17.80 0.65 -17.91
N VAL A 272 -17.02 0.11 -16.96
CA VAL A 272 -16.03 -0.94 -17.26
C VAL A 272 -16.70 -2.22 -17.78
N ARG A 273 -17.84 -2.62 -17.21
CA ARG A 273 -18.63 -3.77 -17.69
C ARG A 273 -19.17 -3.54 -19.11
N GLY A 274 -19.64 -2.32 -19.41
CA GLY A 274 -20.07 -1.94 -20.76
C GLY A 274 -18.95 -2.09 -21.79
N ARG A 275 -17.77 -1.55 -21.48
CA ARG A 275 -16.57 -1.66 -22.34
C ARG A 275 -16.15 -3.11 -22.60
N LYS A 276 -16.12 -3.95 -21.55
CA LYS A 276 -15.77 -5.38 -21.70
C LYS A 276 -16.77 -6.15 -22.57
N LYS A 277 -18.08 -5.86 -22.45
CA LYS A 277 -19.11 -6.47 -23.31
C LYS A 277 -18.90 -6.06 -24.77
N LEU A 278 -18.56 -4.80 -25.02
CA LEU A 278 -18.29 -4.32 -26.38
C LEU A 278 -17.05 -4.98 -26.97
N GLN A 279 -15.93 -5.04 -26.22
CA GLN A 279 -14.70 -5.72 -26.65
C GLN A 279 -14.92 -7.21 -26.95
N LYS A 280 -15.72 -7.91 -26.13
CA LYS A 280 -16.05 -9.32 -26.39
C LYS A 280 -16.87 -9.48 -27.67
N LYS A 281 -17.83 -8.58 -27.93
CA LYS A 281 -18.66 -8.60 -29.15
C LYS A 281 -17.85 -8.31 -30.41
N THR A 282 -16.84 -7.44 -30.33
CA THR A 282 -15.93 -7.16 -31.45
C THR A 282 -14.93 -8.29 -31.69
N ALA A 283 -14.43 -8.94 -30.62
CA ALA A 283 -13.51 -10.07 -30.73
C ALA A 283 -14.16 -11.35 -31.25
N SER A 284 -15.48 -11.52 -31.07
CA SER A 284 -16.24 -12.67 -31.56
C SER A 284 -16.79 -12.49 -32.97
N ARG A 285 -16.55 -11.35 -33.64
CA ARG A 285 -16.91 -11.18 -35.05
C ARG A 285 -15.90 -12.00 -35.87
N PRO A 286 -16.32 -13.04 -36.60
CA PRO A 286 -15.42 -13.81 -37.45
C PRO A 286 -14.65 -12.85 -38.34
N GLN A 287 -13.34 -13.04 -38.47
CA GLN A 287 -12.53 -12.37 -39.50
C GLN A 287 -12.82 -12.98 -40.88
N ASP A 288 -14.08 -13.25 -41.18
CA ASP A 288 -14.50 -13.69 -42.49
C ASP A 288 -14.55 -12.46 -43.39
N GLU A 289 -13.80 -12.58 -44.48
CA GLU A 289 -13.66 -11.65 -45.59
C GLU A 289 -12.65 -10.51 -45.38
N SER A 290 -11.38 -10.86 -45.54
CA SER A 290 -10.39 -9.90 -46.03
C SER A 290 -10.92 -9.28 -47.35
N PRO A 291 -10.94 -7.94 -47.52
CA PRO A 291 -11.35 -7.31 -48.78
C PRO A 291 -10.44 -7.62 -49.99
N THR A 292 -9.42 -8.46 -49.81
CA THR A 292 -8.36 -8.70 -50.78
C THR A 292 -8.84 -9.41 -52.04
N THR A 293 -9.96 -10.13 -52.01
CA THR A 293 -10.46 -10.87 -53.18
C THR A 293 -11.33 -10.02 -54.11
N ALA A 294 -11.96 -8.95 -53.63
CA ALA A 294 -12.85 -8.11 -54.45
C ALA A 294 -12.09 -7.15 -55.40
N LYS A 295 -10.87 -6.74 -55.04
CA LYS A 295 -10.01 -5.96 -55.95
C LYS A 295 -9.27 -6.83 -56.97
N GLN A 296 -8.97 -8.09 -56.66
CA GLN A 296 -8.34 -9.02 -57.60
C GLN A 296 -9.30 -9.38 -58.75
N LEU A 297 -10.59 -9.60 -58.45
CA LEU A 297 -11.63 -9.89 -59.46
C LEU A 297 -12.00 -8.71 -60.37
N LEU A 298 -11.66 -7.47 -59.99
CA LEU A 298 -11.87 -6.28 -60.83
C LEU A 298 -10.70 -6.00 -61.77
N LEU A 299 -9.49 -6.49 -61.46
CA LEU A 299 -8.33 -6.37 -62.35
C LEU A 299 -8.30 -7.47 -63.42
N ASP A 300 -8.81 -8.68 -63.12
CA ASP A 300 -8.91 -9.78 -64.09
C ASP A 300 -10.03 -9.60 -65.14
N ARG A 301 -10.85 -8.54 -65.02
CA ARG A 301 -11.92 -8.21 -65.99
C ARG A 301 -11.52 -7.15 -67.03
N GLN A 302 -10.30 -6.62 -66.96
CA GLN A 302 -9.78 -5.62 -67.91
C GLN A 302 -8.78 -6.20 -68.93
N SER A 303 -8.64 -7.53 -68.99
CA SER A 303 -7.67 -8.23 -69.84
C SER A 303 -8.29 -9.10 -70.95
N TRP A 304 -9.55 -8.85 -71.34
CA TRP A 304 -10.20 -9.46 -72.52
C TRP A 304 -10.79 -8.38 -73.42
#